data_AF-A0A512JRJ7-F1
#
_entry.id   AF-A0A512JRJ7-F1
#
_cell.length_a   1.000
_cell.length_b   1.000
_cell.length_c   1.000
_cell.angle_alpha   90.00
_cell.angle_beta   90.00
_cell.angle_gamma   90.00
#
_symmetry.space_group_name_H-M   'P 1'
#
loop_
_entity.id
_entity.type
_entity.pdbx_description
1 polymer ?
#
loop_
_entity_poly.entity_id
_entity_poly.type
_entity_poly.pdbx_seq_one_letter_code
_entity_poly.pdbx_strand_id
1 'polypeptide(L)'
;MGKFVYYLKTLLESVLSVFGIRALYEQPPYTVVERLERGVEVRSYGERLVVETDARGQGDNEAFGRLFRYIAGANQGGNMIAMTTPVEAAGRRIAMTVPVEQSAGGTMRFFLPRRLAEAGAPEPT
;
A
#
# COMPACT_ATOMS: atom_id res chain seq x y z
N MET A 1 -28.40 -14.28 1.92
CA MET A 1 -28.02 -12.97 2.49
C MET A 1 -26.70 -12.42 1.92
N GLY A 2 -25.58 -13.15 1.95
CA GLY A 2 -24.25 -12.60 1.63
C GLY A 2 -24.05 -12.03 0.22
N LYS A 3 -24.59 -12.68 -0.82
CA LYS A 3 -24.45 -12.20 -2.21
C LYS A 3 -25.17 -10.86 -2.45
N PHE A 4 -26.36 -10.67 -1.89
CA PHE A 4 -27.11 -9.43 -2.03
C PHE A 4 -26.39 -8.24 -1.36
N VAL A 5 -25.87 -8.45 -0.15
CA VAL A 5 -25.07 -7.44 0.57
C VAL A 5 -23.76 -7.13 -0.18
N TYR A 6 -23.13 -8.15 -0.77
CA TYR A 6 -21.95 -7.98 -1.61
C TYR A 6 -22.24 -7.08 -2.82
N TYR A 7 -23.27 -7.40 -3.62
CA TYR A 7 -23.62 -6.60 -4.79
C TYR A 7 -24.06 -5.18 -4.44
N LEU A 8 -24.75 -5.01 -3.32
CA LEU A 8 -25.15 -3.68 -2.83
C LEU A 8 -23.93 -2.83 -2.44
N LYS A 9 -22.92 -3.42 -1.79
CA LYS A 9 -21.64 -2.75 -1.50
C LYS A 9 -20.91 -2.35 -2.77
N THR A 10 -20.78 -3.27 -3.73
CA THR A 10 -20.10 -2.98 -5.01
C THR A 10 -20.78 -1.88 -5.81
N LEU A 11 -22.12 -1.82 -5.79
CA LEU A 11 -22.88 -0.76 -6.46
C LEU A 11 -22.62 0.60 -5.80
N LEU A 12 -22.67 0.65 -4.46
CA LEU A 12 -22.42 1.88 -3.70
C LEU A 12 -20.98 2.38 -3.88
N GLU A 13 -20.01 1.48 -3.84
CA GLU A 13 -18.59 1.75 -4.14
C GLU A 13 -18.42 2.39 -5.52
N SER A 14 -19.08 1.84 -6.53
CA SER A 14 -19.01 2.32 -7.91
C SER A 14 -19.55 3.74 -8.03
N VAL A 15 -20.68 4.04 -7.38
CA VAL A 15 -21.29 5.38 -7.40
C VAL A 15 -20.40 6.40 -6.68
N LEU A 16 -19.88 6.08 -5.50
CA LEU A 16 -19.00 6.97 -4.73
C LEU A 16 -17.69 7.27 -5.47
N SER A 17 -17.15 6.30 -6.21
CA SER A 17 -15.93 6.49 -7.01
C SER A 17 -16.11 7.51 -8.13
N VAL A 18 -17.30 7.68 -8.71
CA VAL A 18 -17.56 8.69 -9.76
C VAL A 18 -17.37 10.11 -9.22
N PHE A 19 -17.68 10.31 -7.93
CA PHE A 19 -17.53 11.59 -7.24
C PHE A 19 -16.19 11.76 -6.51
N GLY A 20 -15.24 10.84 -6.71
CA GLY A 20 -13.91 10.91 -6.10
C GLY A 20 -13.86 10.59 -4.59
N ILE A 21 -14.95 10.10 -4.01
CA ILE A 21 -15.02 9.74 -2.59
C ILE A 21 -14.39 8.35 -2.40
N ARG A 22 -13.15 8.32 -1.91
CA ARG A 22 -12.34 7.10 -1.70
C ARG A 22 -12.47 6.50 -0.28
N ALA A 23 -13.59 6.73 0.39
CA ALA A 23 -13.82 6.36 1.80
C ALA A 23 -13.78 4.83 2.09
N LEU A 24 -13.79 3.99 1.07
CA LEU A 24 -13.89 2.53 1.20
C LEU A 24 -12.54 1.80 1.06
N TYR A 25 -11.46 2.53 0.76
CA TYR A 25 -10.11 1.98 0.70
C TYR A 25 -9.32 2.37 1.95
N GLU A 26 -8.54 1.43 2.49
CA GLU A 26 -7.64 1.70 3.61
C GLU A 26 -6.55 2.67 3.14
N GLN A 27 -6.61 3.91 3.62
CA GLN A 27 -5.56 4.91 3.44
C GLN A 27 -4.76 5.02 4.74
N PRO A 28 -3.43 5.16 4.67
CA PRO A 28 -2.64 5.40 5.87
C PRO A 28 -3.11 6.70 6.52
N PRO A 29 -3.39 6.72 7.84
CA PRO A 29 -3.79 7.94 8.52
C PRO A 29 -2.66 8.97 8.42
N TYR A 30 -3.02 10.19 8.04
CA TYR A 30 -2.09 11.30 7.95
C TYR A 30 -2.73 12.56 8.51
N THR A 31 -1.89 13.45 9.02
CA THR A 31 -2.27 14.82 9.37
C THR A 31 -1.67 15.76 8.33
N VAL A 32 -2.47 16.64 7.76
CA VAL A 32 -1.94 17.72 6.90
C VAL A 32 -1.29 18.75 7.80
N VAL A 33 0.03 18.88 7.72
CA VAL A 33 0.78 19.85 8.53
C VAL A 33 0.90 21.19 7.83
N GLU A 34 0.83 21.20 6.50
CA GLU A 34 0.92 22.42 5.71
C GLU A 34 0.18 22.27 4.38
N ARG A 35 -0.43 23.36 3.92
CA ARG A 35 -1.00 23.48 2.57
C ARG A 35 -0.22 24.57 1.84
N LEU A 36 0.44 24.18 0.76
CA LEU A 36 1.22 25.07 -0.09
C LEU A 36 0.38 25.54 -1.29
N GLU A 37 0.90 26.49 -2.04
CA GLU A 37 0.29 26.95 -3.28
C GLU A 37 0.10 25.80 -4.29
N ARG A 38 -0.81 26.01 -5.25
CA ARG A 38 -1.10 25.05 -6.33
C ARG A 38 -1.64 23.70 -5.84
N GLY A 39 -2.20 23.64 -4.64
CA GLY A 39 -2.87 22.45 -4.11
C GLY A 39 -1.92 21.37 -3.58
N VAL A 40 -0.69 21.74 -3.22
CA VAL A 40 0.27 20.82 -2.62
C VAL A 40 0.01 20.70 -1.11
N GLU A 41 0.01 19.48 -0.59
CA GLU A 41 -0.14 19.20 0.85
C GLU A 41 1.13 18.56 1.40
N VAL A 42 1.62 19.09 2.52
CA VAL A 42 2.63 18.41 3.34
C VAL A 42 1.89 17.56 4.36
N ARG A 43 2.16 16.25 4.35
CA ARG A 43 1.47 15.25 5.16
C ARG A 43 2.43 14.60 6.14
N SER A 44 2.10 14.66 7.43
CA SER A 44 2.76 13.88 8.47
C SER A 44 2.05 12.55 8.62
N TYR A 45 2.80 11.45 8.42
CA TYR A 45 2.33 10.09 8.64
C TYR A 45 2.84 9.62 10.00
N GLY A 46 1.98 8.92 10.74
CA GLY A 46 2.38 8.24 11.97
C GLY A 46 3.30 7.05 11.71
N GLU A 47 3.65 6.34 12.79
CA GLU A 47 4.42 5.09 12.72
C GLU A 47 3.72 4.05 11.84
N ARG A 48 4.50 3.36 11.00
CA ARG A 48 4.01 2.35 10.07
C ARG A 48 4.99 1.19 10.03
N LEU A 49 4.45 -0.03 10.02
CA LEU A 49 5.25 -1.23 9.86
C LEU A 49 5.69 -1.36 8.40
N VAL A 50 6.96 -1.69 8.22
CA VAL A 50 7.57 -1.91 6.90
C VAL A 50 8.26 -3.25 6.85
N VAL A 51 8.35 -3.81 5.64
CA VAL A 51 9.31 -4.85 5.29
C VAL A 51 10.34 -4.23 4.35
N GLU A 52 11.62 -4.45 4.62
CA GLU A 52 12.72 -3.84 3.87
C GLU A 52 13.76 -4.86 3.40
N THR A 53 14.45 -4.51 2.33
CA THR A 53 15.59 -5.25 1.79
C THR A 53 16.69 -4.29 1.36
N ASP A 54 17.92 -4.75 1.42
CA ASP A 54 19.03 -4.08 0.76
C ASP A 54 18.82 -4.10 -0.77
N ALA A 55 19.07 -2.96 -1.43
CA ALA A 55 19.03 -2.78 -2.88
C ALA A 55 20.39 -2.37 -3.45
N ARG A 56 21.42 -2.19 -2.61
CA ARG A 56 22.78 -1.80 -3.02
C ARG A 56 23.40 -2.92 -3.84
N GLY A 57 23.92 -2.55 -5.02
CA GLY A 57 24.69 -3.45 -5.89
C GLY A 57 23.87 -4.48 -6.69
N GLN A 58 22.63 -4.77 -6.32
CA GLN A 58 21.78 -5.80 -6.95
C GLN A 58 20.70 -5.22 -7.87
N GLY A 59 20.47 -3.91 -7.79
CA GLY A 59 19.55 -3.19 -8.66
C GLY A 59 18.08 -3.27 -8.19
N ASP A 60 17.32 -2.24 -8.54
CA ASP A 60 15.98 -2.00 -8.01
C ASP A 60 14.99 -3.13 -8.31
N ASN A 61 15.12 -3.78 -9.47
CA ASN A 61 14.23 -4.87 -9.87
C ASN A 61 14.39 -6.11 -8.98
N GLU A 62 15.62 -6.43 -8.56
CA GLU A 62 15.85 -7.60 -7.71
C GLU A 62 15.33 -7.35 -6.29
N ALA A 63 15.60 -6.17 -5.74
CA ALA A 63 15.08 -5.72 -4.45
C ALA A 63 13.54 -5.72 -4.44
N PHE A 64 12.92 -5.14 -5.47
CA PHE A 64 11.47 -5.16 -5.62
C PHE A 64 10.94 -6.58 -5.72
N GLY A 65 11.57 -7.44 -6.52
CA GLY A 65 11.18 -8.83 -6.69
C GLY A 65 11.21 -9.62 -5.38
N ARG A 66 12.16 -9.34 -4.48
CA ARG A 66 12.21 -9.96 -3.13
C ARG A 66 11.03 -9.55 -2.27
N LEU A 67 10.76 -8.24 -2.18
CA LEU A 67 9.63 -7.72 -1.41
C LEU A 67 8.29 -8.19 -2.01
N PHE A 68 8.22 -8.31 -3.34
CA PHE A 68 7.05 -8.85 -4.02
C PHE A 68 6.82 -10.32 -3.68
N ARG A 69 7.88 -11.15 -3.68
CA ARG A 69 7.75 -12.56 -3.26
C ARG A 69 7.26 -12.68 -1.83
N TYR A 70 7.75 -11.83 -0.91
CA TYR A 70 7.28 -11.80 0.47
C TYR A 70 5.77 -11.61 0.56
N ILE A 71 5.22 -10.57 -0.08
CA ILE A 71 3.76 -10.33 -0.06
C ILE A 71 2.96 -11.38 -0.84
N ALA A 72 3.60 -12.07 -1.79
CA ALA A 72 3.01 -13.15 -2.58
C ALA A 72 3.06 -14.53 -1.88
N GLY A 73 3.61 -14.62 -0.67
CA GLY A 73 3.60 -15.85 0.15
C GLY A 73 4.97 -16.43 0.48
N ALA A 74 6.09 -15.79 0.11
CA ALA A 74 7.42 -16.14 0.61
C ALA A 74 7.63 -15.57 2.03
N ASN A 75 6.81 -16.04 2.95
CA ASN A 75 6.83 -15.70 4.37
C ASN A 75 6.43 -16.93 5.19
N GLN A 76 6.77 -16.91 6.47
CA GLN A 76 6.43 -17.96 7.42
C GLN A 76 4.90 -18.10 7.47
N GLY A 77 4.41 -19.25 7.00
CA GLY A 77 2.98 -19.55 6.91
C GLY A 77 2.37 -19.39 5.51
N GLY A 78 3.12 -18.94 4.51
CA GLY A 78 2.65 -18.90 3.11
C GLY A 78 1.50 -17.93 2.87
N ASN A 79 1.37 -16.89 3.70
CA ASN A 79 0.23 -15.98 3.69
C ASN A 79 0.34 -14.96 2.55
N MET A 80 -0.70 -14.80 1.75
CA MET A 80 -0.76 -13.71 0.77
C MET A 80 -1.18 -12.41 1.46
N ILE A 81 -0.35 -11.37 1.31
CA ILE A 81 -0.59 -10.04 1.85
C ILE A 81 -1.20 -9.18 0.76
N ALA A 82 -2.44 -8.73 0.98
CA ALA A 82 -3.15 -7.89 0.02
C ALA A 82 -2.40 -6.57 -0.22
N MET A 83 -2.23 -6.23 -1.49
CA MET A 83 -1.56 -4.98 -1.89
C MET A 83 -2.41 -3.77 -1.52
N THR A 84 -1.83 -2.83 -0.79
CA THR A 84 -2.53 -1.59 -0.40
C THR A 84 -2.41 -0.53 -1.50
N THR A 85 -3.49 0.22 -1.70
CA THR A 85 -3.69 1.48 -2.44
C THR A 85 -3.01 1.68 -3.81
N PRO A 86 -3.75 2.05 -4.87
CA PRO A 86 -3.18 2.35 -6.19
C PRO A 86 -2.40 3.68 -6.20
N VAL A 87 -1.31 3.73 -6.96
CA VAL A 87 -0.62 4.97 -7.36
C VAL A 87 -1.13 5.40 -8.74
N GLU A 88 -1.63 6.63 -8.85
CA GLU A 88 -1.97 7.20 -10.16
C GLU A 88 -0.71 7.77 -10.81
N ALA A 89 -0.29 7.14 -11.91
CA ALA A 89 0.63 7.73 -12.88
C ALA A 89 -0.16 7.97 -14.19
N ALA A 90 -0.28 9.25 -14.60
CA ALA A 90 -0.80 9.67 -15.90
C ALA A 90 -2.15 9.04 -16.33
N GLY A 91 -3.17 9.07 -15.46
CA GLY A 91 -4.56 8.78 -15.85
C GLY A 91 -4.91 7.31 -16.13
N ARG A 92 -4.01 6.37 -15.81
CA ARG A 92 -4.25 4.93 -15.96
C ARG A 92 -4.26 4.27 -14.58
N ARG A 93 -5.34 3.55 -14.26
CA ARG A 93 -5.44 2.75 -13.02
C ARG A 93 -4.44 1.61 -13.13
N ILE A 94 -3.29 1.74 -12.47
CA ILE A 94 -2.37 0.63 -12.23
C ILE A 94 -2.77 0.07 -10.86
N ALA A 95 -3.41 -1.10 -10.85
CA ALA A 95 -3.50 -1.86 -9.62
C ALA A 95 -2.08 -2.26 -9.23
N MET A 96 -1.79 -2.28 -7.92
CA MET A 96 -0.57 -2.84 -7.34
C MET A 96 0.62 -1.88 -7.17
N THR A 97 0.62 -1.07 -6.11
CA THR A 97 1.87 -0.80 -5.39
C THR A 97 1.60 -0.51 -3.91
N VAL A 98 2.10 -1.40 -3.05
CA VAL A 98 2.53 -0.97 -1.71
C VAL A 98 3.44 0.25 -1.91
N PRO A 99 3.29 1.36 -1.16
CA PRO A 99 4.15 2.52 -1.35
C PRO A 99 5.61 2.06 -1.21
N VAL A 100 6.39 2.25 -2.27
CA VAL A 100 7.82 1.90 -2.28
C VAL A 100 8.57 3.14 -1.89
N GLU A 101 9.39 3.03 -0.86
CA GLU A 101 10.35 4.06 -0.53
C GLU A 101 11.76 3.51 -0.67
N GLN A 102 12.58 4.19 -1.45
CA GLN A 102 14.02 3.98 -1.45
C GLN A 102 14.62 4.89 -0.38
N SER A 103 15.31 4.30 0.59
CA SER A 103 16.09 5.08 1.55
C SER A 103 17.35 5.62 0.87
N ALA A 104 17.82 6.80 1.30
CA ALA A 104 19.13 7.32 0.95
C ALA A 104 20.28 6.34 1.29
N GLY A 105 20.02 5.39 2.19
CA GLY A 105 20.95 4.30 2.54
C GLY A 105 20.97 3.10 1.57
N GLY A 106 20.20 3.13 0.48
CA GLY A 106 20.16 2.05 -0.52
C GLY A 106 19.32 0.85 -0.12
N THR A 107 18.34 1.03 0.76
CA THR A 107 17.32 0.01 1.08
C THR A 107 16.01 0.32 0.38
N MET A 108 15.30 -0.71 -0.05
CA MET A 108 13.93 -0.63 -0.57
C MET A 108 12.96 -1.17 0.47
N ARG A 109 11.82 -0.49 0.66
CA ARG A 109 10.83 -0.91 1.65
C ARG A 109 9.39 -0.85 1.15
N PHE A 110 8.58 -1.76 1.65
CA PHE A 110 7.13 -1.86 1.44
C PHE A 110 6.40 -1.60 2.77
N PHE A 111 5.44 -0.67 2.78
CA PHE A 111 4.57 -0.45 3.95
C PHE A 111 3.46 -1.50 4.06
N LEU A 112 3.33 -2.10 5.23
CA LEU A 112 2.32 -3.13 5.45
C LEU A 112 0.95 -2.52 5.83
N PRO A 113 -0.18 -3.17 5.46
CA PRO A 113 -1.51 -2.73 5.88
C PRO A 113 -1.62 -2.66 7.40
N ARG A 114 -2.41 -1.72 7.94
CA ARG A 114 -2.50 -1.51 9.39
C ARG A 114 -3.04 -2.75 10.09
N ARG A 115 -4.06 -3.38 9.50
CA ARG A 115 -4.64 -4.63 10.04
C ARG A 115 -3.62 -5.76 10.13
N LEU A 116 -2.69 -5.85 9.18
CA LEU A 116 -1.63 -6.84 9.22
C LEU A 116 -0.58 -6.48 10.27
N ALA A 117 -0.23 -5.20 10.38
CA ALA A 117 0.69 -4.72 11.40
C ALA A 117 0.16 -4.98 12.83
N GLU A 118 -1.15 -4.76 13.06
CA GLU A 118 -1.82 -5.04 14.33
C GLU A 118 -1.92 -6.54 14.63
N ALA A 119 -2.11 -7.39 13.62
CA ALA A 119 -2.23 -8.84 13.77
C ALA A 119 -0.89 -9.58 13.94
N GLY A 120 0.22 -8.91 13.64
CA GLY A 120 1.55 -9.52 13.55
C GLY A 120 1.85 -9.94 12.11
N ALA A 121 2.76 -9.22 11.46
CA ALA A 121 3.20 -9.55 10.11
C ALA A 121 4.01 -10.87 10.12
N PRO A 122 3.81 -11.75 9.13
CA PRO A 122 4.59 -12.99 9.05
C PRO A 122 6.05 -12.67 8.76
N GLU A 123 6.96 -13.45 9.33
CA GLU A 123 8.39 -13.29 9.09
C GLU A 123 8.76 -13.69 7.64
N PRO A 124 9.72 -13.02 6.99
CA PRO A 124 10.22 -13.45 5.68
C PRO A 124 10.92 -14.83 5.72
N THR A 125 10.96 -15.52 4.58
CA THR A 125 11.69 -16.79 4.38
C THR A 125 12.80 -16.65 3.35
#